data_AF-A0A2U1R048-F1
#
_entry.id   AF-A0A2U1R048-F1
#
_cell.length_a   1.000
_cell.length_b   1.000
_cell.length_c   1.000
_cell.angle_alpha   90.00
_cell.angle_beta   90.00
_cell.angle_gamma   90.00
#
_symmetry.space_group_name_H-M   'P 1'
#
loop_
_entity.id
_entity.type
_entity.pdbx_description
1 polymer ?
#
loop_
_entity_poly.entity_id
_entity_poly.type
_entity_poly.pdbx_seq_one_letter_code
_entity_poly.pdbx_strand_id
1 'polypeptide(L)'
;MKKDFYEILGISKSADAAEIKKAYRKSALKYHPDKNPGDKEAEENFKLAAEAYEVLSDPNKKAKYDQYGHQAFDGSGGFGGGHGGMNMDDIFSQFGDIFGGGFGGFGGGGGGPRRAKGSNLRIKVKLTLEEIANGVEKKVKVKRKVQAKGATYKTCTTCNGQGQVMRVTNTILGRMQSASTCPTCGGSGQILDKKPSEADAQGMVVEDETVSIKIPAGVVDGMQLKVSNKGNDAPGNSIPGDLIVAIEELEHEFLKREGENIHFDLYISFPEAVLGVSKDIEAINGKVRIKLEEGIQSGKILRLKGKGIPSINGYGSGDLLVHVNVWTPKTLNKEQKQFFENALNDEHFVPSPEKSEKSFFEKVKDMFS
;
A
#
# COMPACT_ATOMS: atom_id res chain seq x y z
N MET A 1 31.02 -22.23 -28.88
CA MET A 1 31.07 -20.79 -29.17
C MET A 1 30.16 -20.11 -28.16
N LYS A 2 30.63 -19.08 -27.43
CA LYS A 2 29.77 -18.35 -26.47
C LYS A 2 28.65 -17.64 -27.25
N LYS A 3 27.40 -17.65 -26.74
CA LYS A 3 26.27 -16.95 -27.37
C LYS A 3 26.48 -15.43 -27.25
N ASP A 4 26.11 -14.69 -28.30
CA ASP A 4 26.23 -13.23 -28.33
C ASP A 4 25.32 -12.59 -27.24
N PHE A 5 25.82 -11.60 -26.51
CA PHE A 5 25.09 -10.96 -25.40
C PHE A 5 23.83 -10.23 -25.88
N TYR A 6 23.81 -9.72 -27.11
CA TYR A 6 22.62 -9.12 -27.70
C TYR A 6 21.56 -10.19 -28.01
N GLU A 7 21.97 -11.39 -28.43
CA GLU A 7 21.06 -12.51 -28.66
C GLU A 7 20.49 -13.07 -27.34
N ILE A 8 21.30 -13.13 -26.29
CA ILE A 8 20.87 -13.56 -24.94
C ILE A 8 19.76 -12.64 -24.39
N LEU A 9 19.90 -11.33 -24.59
CA LEU A 9 18.89 -10.36 -24.19
C LEU A 9 17.76 -10.18 -25.22
N GLY A 10 17.91 -10.73 -26.43
CA GLY A 10 16.93 -10.63 -27.51
C GLY A 10 16.78 -9.21 -28.05
N ILE A 11 17.88 -8.48 -28.18
CA ILE A 11 17.93 -7.07 -28.61
C ILE A 11 18.88 -6.86 -29.78
N SER A 12 18.75 -5.73 -30.47
CA SER A 12 19.67 -5.30 -31.52
C SER A 12 21.00 -4.79 -30.94
N LYS A 13 22.09 -4.89 -31.72
CA LYS A 13 23.38 -4.26 -31.39
C LYS A 13 23.31 -2.73 -31.27
N SER A 14 22.32 -2.13 -31.94
CA SER A 14 22.02 -0.70 -31.87
C SER A 14 21.20 -0.29 -30.64
N ALA A 15 20.87 -1.22 -29.73
CA ALA A 15 20.01 -0.95 -28.60
C ALA A 15 20.61 0.09 -27.64
N ASP A 16 19.75 1.00 -27.18
CA ASP A 16 20.12 2.00 -26.19
C ASP A 16 20.14 1.40 -24.76
N ALA A 17 20.67 2.16 -23.79
CA ALA A 17 20.77 1.70 -22.40
C ALA A 17 19.39 1.39 -21.77
N ALA A 18 18.32 2.07 -22.21
CA ALA A 18 16.98 1.85 -21.69
C ALA A 18 16.38 0.53 -22.22
N GLU A 19 16.61 0.22 -23.49
CA GLU A 19 16.24 -1.03 -24.15
C GLU A 19 16.98 -2.23 -23.55
N ILE A 20 18.30 -2.11 -23.33
CA ILE A 20 19.12 -3.14 -22.66
C ILE A 20 18.57 -3.43 -21.26
N LYS A 21 18.26 -2.39 -20.48
CA LYS A 21 17.68 -2.54 -19.13
C LYS A 21 16.27 -3.13 -19.14
N LYS A 22 15.48 -2.83 -20.17
CA LYS A 22 14.11 -3.38 -20.31
C LYS A 22 14.16 -4.85 -20.70
N ALA A 23 15.03 -5.22 -21.63
CA ALA A 23 15.24 -6.58 -22.08
C ALA A 23 15.74 -7.47 -20.95
N TYR A 24 16.73 -7.01 -20.19
CA TYR A 24 17.21 -7.73 -19.01
C TYR A 24 16.11 -7.94 -17.98
N ARG A 25 15.30 -6.92 -17.67
CA ARG A 25 14.15 -7.07 -16.75
C ARG A 25 13.17 -8.14 -17.21
N LYS A 26 12.89 -8.21 -18.52
CA LYS A 26 12.00 -9.21 -19.10
C LYS A 26 12.59 -10.62 -18.98
N SER A 27 13.88 -10.79 -19.26
CA SER A 27 14.56 -12.08 -19.13
C SER A 27 14.71 -12.52 -17.67
N ALA A 28 15.09 -11.61 -16.77
CA ALA A 28 15.22 -11.89 -15.33
C ALA A 28 13.89 -12.30 -14.70
N LEU A 29 12.77 -11.67 -15.07
CA LEU A 29 11.44 -12.08 -14.60
C LEU A 29 10.98 -13.41 -15.20
N LYS A 30 11.40 -13.74 -16.42
CA LYS A 30 11.05 -15.00 -17.10
C LYS A 30 11.79 -16.18 -16.49
N TYR A 31 13.08 -16.00 -16.18
CA TYR A 31 13.98 -17.04 -15.68
C TYR A 31 14.20 -16.96 -14.16
N HIS A 32 13.33 -16.25 -13.42
CA HIS A 32 13.46 -16.11 -11.98
C HIS A 32 13.31 -17.47 -11.27
N PRO A 33 14.19 -17.83 -10.31
CA PRO A 33 14.11 -19.05 -9.50
C PRO A 33 12.76 -19.23 -8.81
N ASP A 34 12.18 -18.18 -8.21
CA ASP A 34 10.85 -18.27 -7.57
C ASP A 34 9.73 -18.68 -8.54
N LYS A 35 9.84 -18.33 -9.82
CA LYS A 35 8.85 -18.72 -10.84
C LYS A 35 9.18 -20.05 -11.51
N ASN A 36 10.43 -20.49 -11.41
CA ASN A 36 10.94 -21.72 -12.03
C ASN A 36 11.75 -22.53 -11.00
N PRO A 37 11.14 -22.98 -9.88
CA PRO A 37 11.87 -23.67 -8.83
C PRO A 37 12.39 -25.03 -9.32
N GLY A 38 13.70 -25.25 -9.22
CA GLY A 38 14.35 -26.51 -9.60
C GLY A 38 14.63 -26.68 -11.10
N ASP A 39 14.37 -25.66 -11.92
CA ASP A 39 14.68 -25.67 -13.35
C ASP A 39 16.12 -25.19 -13.62
N LYS A 40 16.99 -26.14 -13.97
CA LYS A 40 18.41 -25.86 -14.28
C LYS A 40 18.59 -25.03 -15.56
N GLU A 41 17.71 -25.18 -16.55
CA GLU A 41 17.80 -24.39 -17.77
C GLU A 41 17.41 -22.93 -17.52
N ALA A 42 16.42 -22.69 -16.66
CA ALA A 42 16.08 -21.33 -16.24
C ALA A 42 17.24 -20.68 -15.47
N GLU A 43 17.90 -21.42 -14.58
CA GLU A 43 19.06 -20.93 -13.82
C GLU A 43 20.25 -20.55 -14.74
N GLU A 44 20.56 -21.39 -15.72
CA GLU A 44 21.62 -21.10 -16.71
C GLU A 44 21.27 -19.88 -17.57
N ASN A 45 20.04 -19.77 -18.05
CA ASN A 45 19.60 -18.61 -18.84
C ASN A 45 19.57 -17.32 -18.01
N PHE A 46 19.27 -17.41 -16.70
CA PHE A 46 19.34 -16.29 -15.78
C PHE A 46 20.78 -15.79 -15.61
N LYS A 47 21.73 -16.72 -15.39
CA LYS A 47 23.17 -16.41 -15.30
C LYS A 47 23.69 -15.73 -16.57
N LEU A 48 23.35 -16.27 -17.73
CA LEU A 48 23.74 -15.69 -19.02
C LEU A 48 23.14 -14.29 -19.23
N ALA A 49 21.88 -14.08 -18.85
CA ALA A 49 21.23 -12.77 -18.95
C ALA A 49 21.87 -11.72 -18.01
N ALA A 50 22.29 -12.14 -16.81
CA ALA A 50 22.99 -11.28 -15.86
C ALA A 50 24.38 -10.88 -16.40
N GLU A 51 25.16 -11.83 -16.92
CA GLU A 51 26.46 -11.57 -17.55
C GLU A 51 26.32 -10.62 -18.74
N ALA A 52 25.33 -10.85 -19.61
CA ALA A 52 25.03 -9.97 -20.74
C ALA A 52 24.70 -8.55 -20.29
N TYR A 53 23.90 -8.39 -19.23
CA TYR A 53 23.56 -7.07 -18.70
C TYR A 53 24.78 -6.38 -18.05
N GLU A 54 25.63 -7.09 -17.33
CA GLU A 54 26.82 -6.51 -16.71
C GLU A 54 27.77 -5.90 -17.75
N VAL A 55 27.92 -6.56 -18.90
CA VAL A 55 28.77 -6.09 -19.99
C VAL A 55 28.10 -4.99 -20.81
N LEU A 56 26.82 -5.15 -21.17
CA LEU A 56 26.12 -4.22 -22.07
C LEU A 56 25.59 -2.95 -21.38
N SER A 57 25.41 -2.97 -20.05
CA SER A 57 24.91 -1.79 -19.31
C SER A 57 25.97 -0.73 -19.03
N ASP A 58 27.25 -1.11 -18.98
CA ASP A 58 28.38 -0.17 -18.83
C ASP A 58 28.88 0.28 -20.22
N PRO A 59 28.89 1.58 -20.53
CA PRO A 59 29.32 2.08 -21.85
C PRO A 59 30.74 1.67 -22.25
N ASN A 60 31.67 1.55 -21.29
CA ASN A 60 33.05 1.17 -21.54
C ASN A 60 33.18 -0.34 -21.78
N LYS A 61 32.46 -1.16 -21.01
CA LYS A 61 32.43 -2.62 -21.23
C LYS A 61 31.71 -2.97 -22.52
N LYS A 62 30.60 -2.30 -22.84
CA LYS A 62 29.87 -2.44 -24.11
C LYS A 62 30.78 -2.12 -25.30
N ALA A 63 31.48 -0.99 -25.26
CA ALA A 63 32.41 -0.61 -26.34
C ALA A 63 33.53 -1.64 -26.55
N LYS A 64 34.08 -2.20 -25.47
CA LYS A 64 35.09 -3.27 -25.55
C LYS A 64 34.51 -4.57 -26.13
N TYR A 65 33.30 -4.94 -25.73
CA TYR A 65 32.60 -6.11 -26.26
C TYR A 65 32.27 -5.95 -27.74
N ASP A 66 31.81 -4.77 -28.16
CA ASP A 66 31.50 -4.48 -29.55
C ASP A 66 32.75 -4.54 -30.47
N GLN A 67 33.93 -4.25 -29.92
CA GLN A 67 35.20 -4.26 -30.65
C GLN A 67 35.87 -5.64 -30.70
N TYR A 68 35.87 -6.40 -29.59
CA TYR A 68 36.66 -7.62 -29.46
C TYR A 68 35.81 -8.87 -29.12
N GLY A 69 34.48 -8.74 -29.05
CA GLY A 69 33.57 -9.81 -28.66
C GLY A 69 33.89 -10.36 -27.26
N HIS A 70 33.60 -11.64 -27.05
CA HIS A 70 33.91 -12.30 -25.77
C HIS A 70 35.41 -12.37 -25.45
N GLN A 71 36.30 -12.21 -26.45
CA GLN A 71 37.74 -12.21 -26.25
C GLN A 71 38.24 -10.96 -25.51
N ALA A 72 37.43 -9.89 -25.47
CA ALA A 72 37.71 -8.67 -24.70
C ALA A 72 37.94 -8.93 -23.20
N PHE A 73 37.46 -10.08 -22.71
CA PHE A 73 37.46 -10.45 -21.30
C PHE A 73 38.20 -11.77 -21.02
N ASP A 74 38.75 -12.46 -22.04
CA ASP A 74 39.41 -13.77 -21.92
C ASP A 74 40.96 -13.69 -21.88
N GLY A 75 41.58 -12.51 -21.74
CA GLY A 75 43.03 -12.43 -21.52
C GLY A 75 43.64 -11.03 -21.39
N SER A 76 44.49 -10.89 -20.35
CA SER A 76 45.46 -9.81 -20.10
C SER A 76 45.00 -8.56 -19.33
N GLY A 77 45.30 -8.58 -18.02
CA GLY A 77 45.85 -7.45 -17.25
C GLY A 77 44.93 -6.28 -16.92
N GLY A 78 44.41 -6.23 -15.68
CA GLY A 78 44.01 -4.95 -15.08
C GLY A 78 42.77 -4.92 -14.18
N PHE A 79 42.10 -6.04 -13.92
CA PHE A 79 41.06 -6.10 -12.89
C PHE A 79 41.20 -7.41 -12.10
N GLY A 80 41.96 -7.36 -11.01
CA GLY A 80 41.98 -8.41 -10.02
C GLY A 80 40.69 -8.39 -9.22
N GLY A 81 39.94 -9.50 -9.29
CA GLY A 81 38.80 -9.77 -8.40
C GLY A 81 37.76 -10.67 -9.04
N GLY A 82 37.90 -12.00 -8.84
CA GLY A 82 36.76 -12.92 -8.93
C GLY A 82 36.66 -13.78 -10.19
N HIS A 83 37.59 -14.71 -10.37
CA HIS A 83 37.33 -15.95 -11.14
C HIS A 83 36.66 -17.03 -10.26
N GLY A 84 35.86 -16.60 -9.29
CA GLY A 84 34.97 -17.45 -8.51
C GLY A 84 33.56 -17.19 -9.02
N GLY A 85 32.86 -18.24 -9.43
CA GLY A 85 31.51 -18.14 -9.97
C GLY A 85 30.67 -17.17 -9.14
N MET A 86 30.00 -16.24 -9.81
CA MET A 86 28.97 -15.43 -9.18
C MET A 86 27.99 -16.41 -8.52
N ASN A 87 28.07 -16.54 -7.20
CA ASN A 87 27.13 -17.37 -6.46
C ASN A 87 25.74 -16.76 -6.63
N MET A 88 24.71 -17.59 -6.73
CA MET A 88 23.32 -17.14 -6.82
C MET A 88 23.04 -16.08 -5.73
N ASP A 89 23.58 -16.26 -4.53
CA ASP A 89 23.42 -15.31 -3.41
C ASP A 89 24.10 -13.95 -3.63
N ASP A 90 25.23 -13.88 -4.35
CA ASP A 90 25.90 -12.61 -4.71
C ASP A 90 25.16 -11.86 -5.82
N ILE A 91 24.65 -12.60 -6.83
CA ILE A 91 23.81 -12.01 -7.87
C ILE A 91 22.52 -11.47 -7.24
N PHE A 92 21.90 -12.22 -6.33
CA PHE A 92 20.65 -11.84 -5.67
C PHE A 92 20.82 -10.70 -4.67
N SER A 93 21.93 -10.62 -3.93
CA SER A 93 22.19 -9.50 -3.03
C SER A 93 22.49 -8.20 -3.79
N GLN A 94 23.26 -8.27 -4.88
CA GLN A 94 23.47 -7.15 -5.78
C GLN A 94 22.16 -6.74 -6.50
N PHE A 95 21.21 -7.67 -6.66
CA PHE A 95 19.88 -7.42 -7.21
C PHE A 95 18.87 -6.88 -6.18
N GLY A 96 18.99 -7.29 -4.91
CA GLY A 96 18.20 -6.77 -3.79
C GLY A 96 18.34 -5.26 -3.65
N ASP A 97 19.54 -4.73 -3.87
CA ASP A 97 19.79 -3.29 -3.89
C ASP A 97 19.23 -2.57 -5.14
N ILE A 98 19.12 -3.26 -6.28
CA ILE A 98 18.56 -2.69 -7.53
C ILE A 98 17.01 -2.76 -7.56
N PHE A 99 16.40 -3.76 -6.94
CA PHE A 99 14.96 -4.04 -7.03
C PHE A 99 14.19 -3.85 -5.71
N GLY A 100 14.86 -3.79 -4.57
CA GLY A 100 14.27 -3.72 -3.23
C GLY A 100 14.69 -2.48 -2.45
N GLY A 101 14.48 -1.29 -3.01
CA GLY A 101 14.48 -0.05 -2.23
C GLY A 101 15.86 0.46 -1.77
N GLY A 102 16.72 0.86 -2.71
CA GLY A 102 18.00 1.48 -2.39
C GLY A 102 18.52 2.34 -3.52
N PHE A 103 18.00 3.57 -3.66
CA PHE A 103 18.64 4.57 -4.52
C PHE A 103 19.97 5.01 -3.87
N GLY A 104 21.04 4.24 -4.06
CA GLY A 104 22.34 4.54 -3.46
C GLY A 104 23.45 3.54 -3.76
N GLY A 105 24.01 3.58 -4.97
CA GLY A 105 25.27 2.87 -5.26
C GLY A 105 25.77 3.09 -6.68
N PHE A 106 26.81 3.91 -6.82
CA PHE A 106 27.66 4.10 -8.00
C PHE A 106 27.11 4.85 -9.23
N GLY A 107 27.20 6.18 -9.14
CA GLY A 107 27.17 7.12 -10.27
C GLY A 107 27.45 8.53 -9.73
N GLY A 108 28.62 9.09 -10.06
CA GLY A 108 29.13 10.32 -9.45
C GLY A 108 28.31 11.59 -9.73
N GLY A 109 28.56 12.61 -8.90
CA GLY A 109 28.23 14.01 -9.21
C GLY A 109 27.07 14.59 -8.39
N GLY A 110 27.41 15.43 -7.41
CA GLY A 110 26.47 16.39 -6.84
C GLY A 110 25.74 15.94 -5.58
N GLY A 111 26.49 15.64 -4.52
CA GLY A 111 25.96 15.71 -3.16
C GLY A 111 25.67 17.17 -2.78
N GLY A 112 24.61 17.75 -3.35
CA GLY A 112 24.08 19.02 -2.87
C GLY A 112 23.74 18.89 -1.38
N PRO A 113 23.85 19.98 -0.59
CA PRO A 113 23.56 19.94 0.84
C PRO A 113 22.17 19.32 1.06
N ARG A 114 22.13 18.19 1.79
CA ARG A 114 20.87 17.56 2.20
C ARG A 114 20.11 18.58 3.03
N ARG A 115 19.08 19.21 2.44
CA ARG A 115 18.21 20.13 3.16
C ARG A 115 17.55 19.36 4.29
N ALA A 116 17.57 19.92 5.49
CA ALA A 116 16.84 19.35 6.60
C ALA A 116 15.36 19.23 6.22
N LYS A 117 14.71 18.16 6.67
CA LYS A 117 13.28 17.95 6.46
C LYS A 117 12.55 18.18 7.78
N GLY A 118 11.45 18.92 7.74
CA GLY A 118 10.57 19.11 8.88
C GLY A 118 9.83 17.83 9.27
N SER A 119 9.24 17.83 10.46
CA SER A 119 8.57 16.65 10.99
C SER A 119 7.22 16.41 10.29
N ASN A 120 6.88 15.14 10.11
CA ASN A 120 5.59 14.76 9.56
C ASN A 120 4.47 15.05 10.57
N LEU A 121 3.31 15.44 10.06
CA LEU A 121 2.07 15.53 10.84
C LEU A 121 1.24 14.27 10.60
N ARG A 122 0.56 13.77 11.63
CA ARG A 122 -0.37 12.65 11.49
C ARG A 122 -1.75 13.08 11.96
N ILE A 123 -2.74 12.91 11.11
CA ILE A 123 -4.15 13.16 11.44
C ILE A 123 -4.96 11.90 11.19
N LYS A 124 -6.06 11.75 11.92
CA LYS A 124 -7.07 10.74 11.65
C LYS A 124 -8.26 11.40 10.97
N VAL A 125 -8.72 10.81 9.87
CA VAL A 125 -9.91 11.27 9.16
C VAL A 125 -10.95 10.16 9.21
N LYS A 126 -12.06 10.47 9.87
CA LYS A 126 -13.20 9.58 9.98
C LYS A 126 -14.02 9.61 8.70
N LEU A 127 -14.34 8.44 8.16
CA LEU A 127 -15.14 8.28 6.95
C LEU A 127 -16.35 7.38 7.21
N THR A 128 -17.49 7.73 6.61
CA THR A 128 -18.65 6.82 6.55
C THR A 128 -18.51 5.82 5.41
N LEU A 129 -19.26 4.71 5.44
CA LEU A 129 -19.30 3.73 4.34
C LEU A 129 -19.66 4.38 3.00
N GLU A 130 -20.56 5.36 2.98
CA GLU A 130 -20.96 6.10 1.78
C GLU A 130 -19.79 6.90 1.19
N GLU A 131 -19.02 7.58 2.04
CA GLU A 131 -17.82 8.33 1.64
C GLU A 131 -16.72 7.40 1.12
N ILE A 132 -16.56 6.23 1.74
CA ILE A 132 -15.60 5.21 1.31
C ILE A 132 -15.99 4.64 -0.05
N ALA A 133 -17.28 4.41 -0.29
CA ALA A 133 -17.74 3.79 -1.53
C ALA A 133 -17.66 4.73 -2.74
N ASN A 134 -17.89 6.02 -2.54
CA ASN A 134 -17.89 7.01 -3.63
C ASN A 134 -16.55 7.73 -3.78
N GLY A 135 -15.71 7.73 -2.74
CA GLY A 135 -14.56 8.61 -2.64
C GLY A 135 -15.00 10.04 -2.33
N VAL A 136 -14.17 10.79 -1.61
CA VAL A 136 -14.53 12.13 -1.14
C VAL A 136 -13.32 13.04 -1.10
N GLU A 137 -13.56 14.32 -1.37
CA GLU A 137 -12.57 15.37 -1.12
C GLU A 137 -12.90 16.06 0.21
N LYS A 138 -12.04 15.86 1.23
CA LYS A 138 -12.22 16.48 2.55
C LYS A 138 -11.22 17.63 2.75
N LYS A 139 -11.73 18.76 3.22
CA LYS A 139 -10.92 19.89 3.67
C LYS A 139 -10.67 19.75 5.17
N VAL A 140 -9.42 19.53 5.56
CA VAL A 140 -9.02 19.41 6.97
C VAL A 140 -8.17 20.59 7.37
N LYS A 141 -8.54 21.20 8.49
CA LYS A 141 -7.77 22.28 9.11
C LYS A 141 -6.65 21.66 9.96
N VAL A 142 -5.41 21.87 9.56
CA VAL A 142 -4.23 21.34 10.25
C VAL A 142 -3.44 22.47 10.90
N LYS A 143 -3.02 22.24 12.14
CA LYS A 143 -2.08 23.11 12.86
C LYS A 143 -0.68 22.67 12.52
N ARG A 144 0.08 23.50 11.81
CA ARG A 144 1.47 23.20 11.44
C ARG A 144 2.40 24.30 11.87
N LYS A 145 3.64 23.94 12.19
CA LYS A 145 4.71 24.90 12.43
C LYS A 145 5.23 25.41 11.09
N VAL A 146 5.24 26.72 10.91
CA VAL A 146 5.78 27.42 9.74
C VAL A 146 6.87 28.39 10.17
N GLN A 147 7.77 28.76 9.27
CA GLN A 147 8.74 29.82 9.57
C GLN A 147 8.03 31.17 9.68
N ALA A 148 8.34 31.92 10.73
CA ALA A 148 7.75 33.23 10.96
C ALA A 148 8.15 34.21 9.85
N LYS A 149 7.20 35.03 9.40
CA LYS A 149 7.48 36.11 8.43
C LYS A 149 8.47 37.08 9.08
N GLY A 150 9.65 37.22 8.48
CA GLY A 150 10.74 38.07 8.99
C GLY A 150 11.82 37.35 9.81
N ALA A 151 11.73 36.04 10.01
CA ALA A 151 12.84 35.26 10.54
C ALA A 151 13.95 35.14 9.48
N THR A 152 15.18 35.52 9.82
CA THR A 152 16.35 35.35 8.94
C THR A 152 17.31 34.34 9.52
N TYR A 153 17.98 33.58 8.65
CA TYR A 153 18.91 32.53 9.04
C TYR A 153 20.28 32.76 8.39
N LYS A 154 21.35 32.46 9.12
CA LYS A 154 22.74 32.49 8.63
C LYS A 154 23.33 31.08 8.64
N THR A 155 24.34 30.84 7.80
CA THR A 155 25.02 29.54 7.72
C THR A 155 25.64 29.19 9.08
N CYS A 156 25.43 27.94 9.52
CA CYS A 156 26.02 27.45 10.75
C CYS A 156 27.53 27.33 10.60
N THR A 157 28.29 28.04 11.44
CA THR A 157 29.77 28.03 11.44
C THR A 157 30.35 26.69 11.88
N THR A 158 29.67 25.95 12.76
CA THR A 158 30.15 24.66 13.29
C THR A 158 30.20 23.56 12.22
N CYS A 159 29.23 23.56 11.29
CA CYS A 159 29.15 22.55 10.23
C CYS A 159 29.33 23.12 8.83
N ASN A 160 29.60 24.43 8.69
CA ASN A 160 29.70 25.15 7.42
C ASN A 160 28.52 24.87 6.47
N GLY A 161 27.30 24.78 7.01
CA GLY A 161 26.10 24.49 6.22
C GLY A 161 25.82 23.02 5.94
N GLN A 162 26.69 22.09 6.35
CA GLN A 162 26.53 20.67 6.07
C GLN A 162 25.48 19.97 6.96
N GLY A 163 25.09 20.59 8.08
CA GLY A 163 24.12 20.01 9.03
C GLY A 163 24.65 18.82 9.84
N GLN A 164 25.82 18.30 9.52
CA GLN A 164 26.47 17.18 10.22
C GLN A 164 27.91 17.56 10.58
N VAL A 165 28.41 16.95 11.64
CA VAL A 165 29.81 17.07 12.09
C VAL A 165 30.38 15.66 12.29
N MET A 166 31.64 15.46 11.90
CA MET A 166 32.32 14.19 12.11
C MET A 166 32.74 14.07 13.58
N ARG A 167 32.22 13.05 14.26
CA ARG A 167 32.59 12.72 15.63
C ARG A 167 33.57 11.56 15.60
N VAL A 168 34.78 11.81 16.10
CA VAL A 168 35.80 10.77 16.28
C VAL A 168 35.60 10.17 17.67
N THR A 169 35.31 8.87 17.73
CA THR A 169 35.15 8.13 18.98
C THR A 169 36.24 7.06 19.07
N ASN A 170 37.00 7.04 20.17
CA ASN A 170 38.00 6.01 20.41
C ASN A 170 37.28 4.75 20.93
N THR A 171 37.41 3.65 20.21
CA THR A 171 36.94 2.32 20.61
C THR A 171 38.12 1.41 20.90
N ILE A 172 37.90 0.27 21.55
CA ILE A 172 38.94 -0.74 21.84
C ILE A 172 39.62 -1.24 20.54
N LEU A 173 38.92 -1.13 19.40
CA LEU A 173 39.40 -1.52 18.07
C LEU A 173 40.02 -0.36 17.28
N GLY A 174 40.19 0.83 17.87
CA GLY A 174 40.78 2.01 17.24
C GLY A 174 39.83 3.21 17.13
N ARG A 175 40.24 4.24 16.39
CA ARG A 175 39.46 5.49 16.21
C ARG A 175 38.39 5.30 15.15
N MET A 176 37.12 5.30 15.56
CA MET A 176 35.99 5.27 14.64
C MET A 176 35.50 6.70 14.37
N GLN A 177 35.42 7.10 13.11
CA GLN A 177 34.81 8.37 12.72
C GLN A 177 33.38 8.12 12.26
N SER A 178 32.41 8.76 12.90
CA SER A 178 31.00 8.68 12.50
C SER A 178 30.43 10.07 12.27
N ALA A 179 29.59 10.21 11.24
CA ALA A 179 28.84 11.44 11.03
C ALA A 179 27.73 11.54 12.09
N SER A 180 27.66 12.68 12.75
CA SER A 180 26.62 12.99 13.75
C SER A 180 25.93 14.29 13.40
N THR A 181 24.67 14.46 13.81
CA THR A 181 23.93 15.71 13.60
C THR A 181 24.64 16.86 14.31
N CYS A 182 24.82 17.99 13.62
CA CYS A 182 25.47 19.17 14.21
C CYS A 182 24.69 19.66 15.44
N PRO A 183 25.31 19.75 16.63
CA PRO A 183 24.61 20.14 17.87
C PRO A 183 24.18 21.62 17.86
N THR A 184 24.86 22.48 17.09
CA THR A 184 24.57 23.92 17.03
C THR A 184 23.34 24.23 16.18
N CYS A 185 23.14 23.54 15.06
CA CYS A 185 22.01 23.79 14.16
C CYS A 185 20.96 22.67 14.14
N GLY A 186 21.18 21.58 14.89
CA GLY A 186 20.23 20.45 14.95
C GLY A 186 20.02 19.76 13.60
N GLY A 187 20.94 19.90 12.66
CA GLY A 187 20.83 19.31 11.32
C GLY A 187 20.38 20.27 10.21
N SER A 188 19.92 21.49 10.53
CA SER A 188 19.42 22.45 9.53
C SER A 188 20.50 23.06 8.64
N GLY A 189 21.76 23.02 9.07
CA GLY A 189 22.87 23.73 8.41
C GLY A 189 22.84 25.24 8.61
N GLN A 190 21.81 25.78 9.25
CA GLN A 190 21.63 27.22 9.47
C GLN A 190 21.23 27.53 10.91
N ILE A 191 21.60 28.71 11.38
CA ILE A 191 21.25 29.22 12.71
C ILE A 191 20.41 30.49 12.55
N LEU A 192 19.47 30.70 13.46
CA LEU A 192 18.63 31.89 13.47
C LEU A 192 19.50 33.15 13.67
N ASP A 193 19.25 34.18 12.88
CA ASP A 193 19.95 35.47 12.95
C ASP A 193 19.04 36.55 13.53
N LYS A 194 17.88 36.80 12.90
CA LYS A 194 16.85 37.71 13.43
C LYS A 194 15.59 36.93 13.75
N LYS A 195 15.09 37.16 14.97
CA LYS A 195 13.88 36.55 15.49
C LYS A 195 12.76 37.60 15.58
N PRO A 196 11.60 37.38 14.95
CA PRO A 196 10.42 38.20 15.18
C PRO A 196 9.78 37.87 16.55
N SER A 197 9.06 38.82 17.14
CA SER A 197 8.50 38.72 18.49
C SER A 197 7.52 37.56 18.68
N GLU A 198 6.79 37.21 17.62
CA GLU A 198 5.76 36.17 17.63
C GLU A 198 6.32 34.74 17.49
N ALA A 199 7.62 34.61 17.18
CA ALA A 199 8.24 33.32 16.89
C ALA A 199 8.82 32.63 18.13
N ASP A 200 8.98 31.30 18.06
CA ASP A 200 9.68 30.51 19.07
C ASP A 200 11.22 30.69 19.01
N ALA A 201 11.98 29.95 19.83
CA ALA A 201 13.44 30.05 19.88
C ALA A 201 14.13 29.68 18.55
N GLN A 202 13.40 29.03 17.63
CA GLN A 202 13.90 28.58 16.34
C GLN A 202 13.35 29.42 15.17
N GLY A 203 12.55 30.46 15.44
CA GLY A 203 11.96 31.32 14.40
C GLY A 203 10.66 30.77 13.81
N MET A 204 9.97 29.87 14.51
CA MET A 204 8.75 29.20 14.03
C MET A 204 7.48 29.74 14.70
N VAL A 205 6.36 29.70 13.99
CA VAL A 205 5.01 30.05 14.46
C VAL A 205 4.05 28.89 14.11
N VAL A 206 3.02 28.67 14.94
CA VAL A 206 1.97 27.71 14.62
C VAL A 206 0.89 28.43 13.81
N GLU A 207 0.67 27.96 12.59
CA GLU A 207 -0.37 28.48 11.70
C GLU A 207 -1.40 27.39 11.39
N ASP A 208 -2.65 27.82 11.27
CA ASP A 208 -3.76 27.00 10.84
C ASP A 208 -3.85 27.02 9.31
N GLU A 209 -3.65 25.87 8.64
CA GLU A 209 -3.82 25.74 7.19
C GLU A 209 -4.93 24.76 6.86
N THR A 210 -5.79 25.11 5.89
CA THR A 210 -6.80 24.20 5.37
C THR A 210 -6.23 23.43 4.19
N VAL A 211 -6.06 22.11 4.34
CA VAL A 211 -5.54 21.23 3.29
C VAL A 211 -6.69 20.42 2.70
N SER A 212 -6.81 20.44 1.37
CA SER A 212 -7.75 19.56 0.65
C SER A 212 -7.10 18.20 0.41
N ILE A 213 -7.78 17.13 0.85
CA ILE A 213 -7.30 15.75 0.75
C ILE A 213 -8.29 15.00 -0.12
N LYS A 214 -7.81 14.48 -1.25
CA LYS A 214 -8.60 13.64 -2.15
C LYS A 214 -8.44 12.18 -1.72
N ILE A 215 -9.52 11.60 -1.21
CA ILE A 215 -9.56 10.22 -0.72
C ILE A 215 -10.22 9.37 -1.81
N PRO A 216 -9.51 8.39 -2.38
CA PRO A 216 -10.08 7.52 -3.40
C PRO A 216 -11.19 6.64 -2.82
N ALA A 217 -12.07 6.15 -3.70
CA ALA A 217 -13.06 5.14 -3.31
C ALA A 217 -12.37 3.82 -2.94
N GLY A 218 -12.97 3.04 -2.05
CA GLY A 218 -12.48 1.71 -1.67
C GLY A 218 -11.39 1.70 -0.61
N VAL A 219 -11.10 2.84 0.03
CA VAL A 219 -10.12 2.90 1.13
C VAL A 219 -10.50 1.95 2.28
N VAL A 220 -9.49 1.42 2.94
CA VAL A 220 -9.63 0.47 4.06
C VAL A 220 -9.27 1.17 5.36
N ASP A 221 -9.87 0.74 6.46
CA ASP A 221 -9.48 1.18 7.79
C ASP A 221 -7.97 0.99 8.04
N GLY A 222 -7.35 1.99 8.66
CA GLY A 222 -5.91 2.01 8.93
C GLY A 222 -5.02 2.38 7.74
N MET A 223 -5.57 2.52 6.52
CA MET A 223 -4.83 2.99 5.35
C MET A 223 -4.27 4.40 5.58
N GLN A 224 -3.03 4.63 5.18
CA GLN A 224 -2.35 5.93 5.33
C GLN A 224 -2.13 6.60 3.98
N LEU A 225 -2.74 7.77 3.79
CA LEU A 225 -2.52 8.62 2.63
C LEU A 225 -1.48 9.69 2.96
N LYS A 226 -0.57 9.93 2.03
CA LYS A 226 0.52 10.89 2.20
C LYS A 226 0.25 12.13 1.36
N VAL A 227 0.17 13.29 2.02
CA VAL A 227 0.13 14.59 1.36
C VAL A 227 1.48 15.28 1.54
N SER A 228 2.21 15.42 0.43
CA SER A 228 3.59 15.89 0.43
C SER A 228 3.70 17.37 0.83
N ASN A 229 4.75 17.71 1.58
CA ASN A 229 5.08 19.09 1.99
C ASN A 229 3.98 19.82 2.79
N LYS A 230 3.06 19.08 3.43
CA LYS A 230 1.99 19.62 4.28
C LYS A 230 2.17 19.30 5.77
N GLY A 231 3.34 18.80 6.15
CA GLY A 231 3.76 18.63 7.55
C GLY A 231 4.31 19.92 8.15
N ASN A 232 5.08 19.79 9.23
CA ASN A 232 5.75 20.93 9.84
C ASN A 232 6.95 21.37 9.00
N ASP A 233 7.21 22.67 8.95
CA ASP A 233 8.46 23.22 8.44
C ASP A 233 9.59 22.95 9.45
N ALA A 234 10.83 23.03 8.99
CA ALA A 234 12.02 23.11 9.84
C ALA A 234 12.72 24.48 9.67
N PRO A 235 13.57 24.90 10.61
CA PRO A 235 14.29 26.16 10.52
C PRO A 235 15.24 26.22 9.32
N GLY A 236 15.43 27.42 8.75
CA GLY A 236 16.38 27.67 7.67
C GLY A 236 15.94 27.15 6.30
N ASN A 237 16.89 26.78 5.44
CA ASN A 237 16.64 26.27 4.09
C ASN A 237 16.23 24.78 4.12
N SER A 238 15.10 24.51 4.76
CA SER A 238 14.55 23.18 4.97
C SER A 238 13.39 22.88 4.01
N ILE A 239 13.01 21.60 3.93
CA ILE A 239 11.81 21.15 3.21
C ILE A 239 10.75 20.79 4.26
N PRO A 240 9.48 21.18 4.09
CA PRO A 240 8.43 20.76 5.01
C PRO A 240 8.31 19.23 5.12
N GLY A 241 7.85 18.77 6.28
CA GLY A 241 7.43 17.39 6.45
C GLY A 241 6.21 17.04 5.59
N ASP A 242 5.74 15.81 5.71
CA ASP A 242 4.53 15.35 5.03
C ASP A 242 3.35 15.26 6.01
N LEU A 243 2.13 15.42 5.51
CA LEU A 243 0.91 15.14 6.27
C LEU A 243 0.48 13.70 5.97
N ILE A 244 0.48 12.87 7.01
CA ILE A 244 0.05 11.47 6.99
C ILE A 244 -1.39 11.42 7.48
N VAL A 245 -2.29 11.07 6.58
CA VAL A 245 -3.73 10.97 6.84
C VAL A 245 -4.05 9.51 7.06
N ALA A 246 -4.31 9.13 8.30
CA ALA A 246 -4.80 7.80 8.63
C ALA A 246 -6.32 7.79 8.48
N ILE A 247 -6.83 6.87 7.66
CA ILE A 247 -8.27 6.66 7.49
C ILE A 247 -8.79 5.84 8.68
N GLU A 248 -9.91 6.30 9.24
CA GLU A 248 -10.67 5.60 10.28
C GLU A 248 -12.09 5.38 9.76
N GLU A 249 -12.52 4.13 9.64
CA GLU A 249 -13.88 3.79 9.23
C GLU A 249 -14.85 3.97 10.40
N LEU A 250 -15.96 4.66 10.16
CA LEU A 250 -17.06 4.75 11.11
C LEU A 250 -17.97 3.53 10.97
N GLU A 251 -18.21 2.86 12.09
CA GLU A 251 -19.18 1.77 12.16
C GLU A 251 -20.58 2.28 11.79
N HIS A 252 -21.24 1.56 10.89
CA HIS A 252 -22.60 1.86 10.45
C HIS A 252 -23.61 1.03 11.26
N GLU A 253 -24.79 1.58 11.53
CA GLU A 253 -25.79 0.96 12.40
C GLU A 253 -26.29 -0.38 11.86
N PHE A 254 -26.58 -0.45 10.56
CA PHE A 254 -27.16 -1.65 9.92
C PHE A 254 -26.24 -2.40 8.95
N LEU A 255 -25.15 -1.78 8.49
CA LEU A 255 -24.28 -2.31 7.44
C LEU A 255 -22.93 -2.68 8.05
N LYS A 256 -22.50 -3.93 7.86
CA LYS A 256 -21.21 -4.42 8.33
C LYS A 256 -20.31 -4.68 7.14
N ARG A 257 -19.14 -4.06 7.10
CA ARG A 257 -18.16 -4.26 6.03
C ARG A 257 -17.26 -5.45 6.34
N GLU A 258 -17.11 -6.34 5.37
CA GLU A 258 -16.13 -7.44 5.38
C GLU A 258 -15.33 -7.39 4.07
N GLY A 259 -14.15 -6.76 4.13
CA GLY A 259 -13.33 -6.51 2.94
C GLY A 259 -14.05 -5.61 1.93
N GLU A 260 -14.36 -6.16 0.76
CA GLU A 260 -15.12 -5.46 -0.30
C GLU A 260 -16.63 -5.73 -0.20
N ASN A 261 -17.04 -6.76 0.54
CA ASN A 261 -18.43 -7.12 0.70
C ASN A 261 -19.08 -6.39 1.87
N ILE A 262 -20.40 -6.23 1.78
CA ILE A 262 -21.22 -5.63 2.83
C ILE A 262 -22.26 -6.62 3.27
N HIS A 263 -22.48 -6.70 4.58
CA HIS A 263 -23.43 -7.57 5.21
C HIS A 263 -24.55 -6.73 5.80
N PHE A 264 -25.79 -7.11 5.51
CA PHE A 264 -26.99 -6.46 6.02
C PHE A 264 -27.92 -7.51 6.62
N ASP A 265 -28.28 -7.32 7.89
CA ASP A 265 -29.19 -8.21 8.61
C ASP A 265 -30.63 -7.75 8.37
N LEU A 266 -31.34 -8.43 7.47
CA LEU A 266 -32.74 -8.11 7.15
C LEU A 266 -33.70 -8.94 8.00
N TYR A 267 -34.43 -8.26 8.88
CA TYR A 267 -35.51 -8.89 9.65
C TYR A 267 -36.84 -8.81 8.88
N ILE A 268 -37.46 -9.97 8.71
CA ILE A 268 -38.79 -10.12 8.08
C ILE A 268 -39.74 -10.83 9.03
N SER A 269 -41.01 -10.48 8.96
CA SER A 269 -42.07 -11.15 9.71
C SER A 269 -42.39 -12.52 9.11
N PHE A 270 -42.93 -13.43 9.92
CA PHE A 270 -43.34 -14.76 9.44
C PHE A 270 -44.33 -14.70 8.26
N PRO A 271 -45.37 -13.82 8.23
CA PRO A 271 -46.24 -13.69 7.06
C PRO A 271 -45.50 -13.22 5.80
N GLU A 272 -44.53 -12.30 5.93
CA GLU A 272 -43.70 -11.87 4.78
C GLU A 272 -42.86 -13.03 4.23
N ALA A 273 -42.35 -13.90 5.11
CA ALA A 273 -41.56 -15.06 4.71
C ALA A 273 -42.41 -16.11 3.98
N VAL A 274 -43.63 -16.34 4.45
CA VAL A 274 -44.57 -17.31 3.84
C VAL A 274 -45.07 -16.80 2.49
N LEU A 275 -45.56 -15.56 2.44
CA LEU A 275 -46.25 -15.01 1.26
C LEU A 275 -45.32 -14.45 0.19
N GLY A 276 -44.04 -14.21 0.49
CA GLY A 276 -43.10 -13.56 -0.42
C GLY A 276 -43.45 -12.09 -0.67
N VAL A 277 -42.57 -11.16 -0.33
CA VAL A 277 -42.81 -9.73 -0.52
C VAL A 277 -41.65 -9.03 -1.22
N SER A 278 -41.93 -7.92 -1.88
CA SER A 278 -40.88 -7.01 -2.31
C SER A 278 -40.63 -5.96 -1.23
N LYS A 279 -39.38 -5.81 -0.80
CA LYS A 279 -38.99 -4.88 0.28
C LYS A 279 -37.88 -3.97 -0.20
N ASP A 280 -37.93 -2.71 0.21
CA ASP A 280 -36.88 -1.75 -0.08
C ASP A 280 -35.87 -1.79 1.08
N ILE A 281 -34.61 -2.08 0.77
CA ILE A 281 -33.50 -2.11 1.73
C ILE A 281 -32.55 -0.94 1.49
N GLU A 282 -31.89 -0.51 2.55
CA GLU A 282 -30.86 0.53 2.47
C GLU A 282 -29.53 -0.12 2.08
N ALA A 283 -29.03 0.22 0.90
CA ALA A 283 -27.67 -0.07 0.49
C ALA A 283 -26.82 1.21 0.60
N ILE A 284 -25.49 1.06 0.47
CA ILE A 284 -24.54 2.18 0.56
C ILE A 284 -24.91 3.34 -0.38
N ASN A 285 -25.30 3.03 -1.62
CA ASN A 285 -25.58 4.04 -2.65
C ASN A 285 -27.09 4.27 -2.83
N GLY A 286 -27.86 4.18 -1.74
CA GLY A 286 -29.30 4.42 -1.72
C GLY A 286 -30.15 3.16 -1.60
N LYS A 287 -31.44 3.28 -1.87
CA LYS A 287 -32.42 2.19 -1.66
C LYS A 287 -32.43 1.20 -2.82
N VAL A 288 -32.46 -0.09 -2.50
CA VAL A 288 -32.58 -1.17 -3.47
C VAL A 288 -33.83 -1.98 -3.15
N ARG A 289 -34.67 -2.23 -4.15
CA ARG A 289 -35.81 -3.14 -4.02
C ARG A 289 -35.35 -4.57 -4.20
N ILE A 290 -35.59 -5.42 -3.21
CA ILE A 290 -35.36 -6.86 -3.29
C ILE A 290 -36.69 -7.60 -3.32
N LYS A 291 -36.76 -8.69 -4.09
CA LYS A 291 -37.88 -9.62 -4.07
C LYS A 291 -37.53 -10.79 -3.16
N LEU A 292 -38.34 -11.02 -2.14
CA LEU A 292 -38.27 -12.20 -1.30
C LEU A 292 -39.16 -13.27 -1.91
N GLU A 293 -38.63 -14.49 -2.01
CA GLU A 293 -39.37 -15.65 -2.50
C GLU A 293 -40.36 -16.13 -1.43
N GLU A 294 -41.44 -16.76 -1.89
CA GLU A 294 -42.42 -17.42 -1.03
C GLU A 294 -41.74 -18.59 -0.30
N GLY A 295 -42.08 -18.79 0.97
CA GLY A 295 -41.46 -19.83 1.80
C GLY A 295 -39.97 -19.61 2.09
N ILE A 296 -39.49 -18.37 2.08
CA ILE A 296 -38.07 -18.07 2.36
C ILE A 296 -37.68 -18.47 3.79
N GLN A 297 -36.66 -19.31 3.90
CA GLN A 297 -36.16 -19.78 5.18
C GLN A 297 -35.21 -18.77 5.85
N SER A 298 -35.22 -18.76 7.18
CA SER A 298 -34.29 -17.97 7.99
C SER A 298 -32.85 -18.44 7.77
N GLY A 299 -31.91 -17.50 7.72
CA GLY A 299 -30.50 -17.77 7.42
C GLY A 299 -30.19 -17.94 5.92
N LYS A 300 -31.16 -17.74 5.02
CA LYS A 300 -30.89 -17.61 3.58
C LYS A 300 -30.12 -16.30 3.32
N ILE A 301 -29.07 -16.39 2.52
CA ILE A 301 -28.25 -15.24 2.13
C ILE A 301 -28.61 -14.85 0.69
N LEU A 302 -29.12 -13.64 0.50
CA LEU A 302 -29.37 -13.08 -0.82
C LEU A 302 -28.18 -12.22 -1.23
N ARG A 303 -27.61 -12.51 -2.40
CA ARG A 303 -26.42 -11.80 -2.91
C ARG A 303 -26.81 -10.80 -4.00
N LEU A 304 -26.60 -9.53 -3.72
CA LEU A 304 -26.75 -8.44 -4.68
C LEU A 304 -25.38 -8.07 -5.26
N LYS A 305 -25.15 -8.50 -6.50
CA LYS A 305 -23.86 -8.36 -7.16
C LYS A 305 -23.48 -6.89 -7.39
N GLY A 306 -22.24 -6.54 -7.08
CA GLY A 306 -21.66 -5.22 -7.35
C GLY A 306 -22.22 -4.08 -6.49
N LYS A 307 -22.95 -4.39 -5.42
CA LYS A 307 -23.54 -3.44 -4.47
C LYS A 307 -22.72 -3.27 -3.17
N GLY A 308 -21.49 -3.78 -3.13
CA GLY A 308 -20.51 -3.58 -2.07
C GLY A 308 -19.55 -2.41 -2.34
N ILE A 309 -18.36 -2.49 -1.76
CA ILE A 309 -17.31 -1.46 -1.84
C ILE A 309 -16.45 -1.67 -3.10
N PRO A 310 -16.09 -0.61 -3.84
CA PRO A 310 -15.16 -0.73 -4.97
C PRO A 310 -13.75 -1.13 -4.51
N SER A 311 -13.07 -1.93 -5.33
CA SER A 311 -11.68 -2.30 -5.07
C SER A 311 -10.75 -1.12 -5.35
N ILE A 312 -9.77 -0.89 -4.46
CA ILE A 312 -8.78 0.20 -4.64
C ILE A 312 -7.70 -0.16 -5.68
N ASN A 313 -7.38 -1.45 -5.81
CA ASN A 313 -6.27 -1.95 -6.64
C ASN A 313 -6.74 -2.68 -7.91
N GLY A 314 -8.05 -2.82 -8.12
CA GLY A 314 -8.61 -3.65 -9.18
C GLY A 314 -9.83 -3.03 -9.84
N TYR A 315 -10.31 -3.71 -10.88
CA TYR A 315 -11.59 -3.39 -11.51
C TYR A 315 -12.69 -4.26 -10.89
N GLY A 316 -13.62 -3.64 -10.19
CA GLY A 316 -14.77 -4.32 -9.61
C GLY A 316 -15.25 -3.67 -8.32
N SER A 317 -16.44 -4.09 -7.90
CA SER A 317 -17.00 -3.84 -6.58
C SER A 317 -17.38 -5.16 -5.95
N GLY A 318 -17.28 -5.22 -4.63
CA GLY A 318 -17.82 -6.35 -3.87
C GLY A 318 -19.34 -6.42 -3.94
N ASP A 319 -19.89 -7.38 -3.20
CA ASP A 319 -21.31 -7.68 -3.20
C ASP A 319 -21.98 -7.22 -1.88
N LEU A 320 -23.29 -6.98 -1.93
CA LEU A 320 -24.12 -6.83 -0.73
C LEU A 320 -24.78 -8.18 -0.42
N LEU A 321 -24.46 -8.73 0.74
CA LEU A 321 -24.98 -9.98 1.30
C LEU A 321 -26.06 -9.66 2.32
N VAL A 322 -27.30 -9.96 1.95
CA VAL A 322 -28.48 -9.76 2.80
C VAL A 322 -28.79 -11.04 3.53
N HIS A 323 -28.60 -11.05 4.84
CA HIS A 323 -28.91 -12.17 5.73
C HIS A 323 -30.37 -12.07 6.16
N VAL A 324 -31.21 -12.98 5.68
CA VAL A 324 -32.64 -12.97 5.98
C VAL A 324 -32.90 -13.65 7.32
N ASN A 325 -33.47 -12.90 8.26
CA ASN A 325 -33.84 -13.39 9.59
C ASN A 325 -35.35 -13.30 9.78
N VAL A 326 -36.01 -14.45 9.94
CA VAL A 326 -37.44 -14.49 10.23
C VAL A 326 -37.66 -14.17 11.71
N TRP A 327 -38.31 -13.05 11.98
CA TRP A 327 -38.62 -12.58 13.32
C TRP A 327 -39.94 -13.18 13.82
N THR A 328 -39.88 -13.78 15.01
CA THR A 328 -41.05 -14.34 15.69
C THR A 328 -41.57 -13.35 16.74
N PRO A 329 -42.86 -12.96 16.70
CA PRO A 329 -43.43 -12.02 17.66
C PRO A 329 -43.45 -12.59 19.09
N LYS A 330 -43.17 -11.74 20.08
CA LYS A 330 -43.17 -12.13 21.51
C LYS A 330 -44.57 -12.15 22.14
N THR A 331 -45.51 -11.42 21.56
CA THR A 331 -46.88 -11.28 22.07
C THR A 331 -47.86 -11.43 20.92
N LEU A 332 -49.01 -12.04 21.20
CA LEU A 332 -50.07 -12.31 20.22
C LEU A 332 -51.41 -11.85 20.79
N ASN A 333 -52.29 -11.34 19.93
CA ASN A 333 -53.68 -11.08 20.29
C ASN A 333 -54.50 -12.39 20.25
N LYS A 334 -55.77 -12.35 20.70
CA LYS A 334 -56.63 -13.55 20.77
C LYS A 334 -56.83 -14.22 19.40
N GLU A 335 -57.06 -13.43 18.35
CA GLU A 335 -57.30 -13.93 16.99
C GLU A 335 -56.04 -14.61 16.41
N GLN A 336 -54.88 -13.99 16.54
CA GLN A 336 -53.60 -14.53 16.11
C GLN A 336 -53.25 -15.81 16.85
N LYS A 337 -53.49 -15.84 18.17
CA LYS A 337 -53.26 -17.05 18.98
C LYS A 337 -54.11 -18.21 18.48
N GLN A 338 -55.40 -17.97 18.25
CA GLN A 338 -56.32 -18.99 17.75
C GLN A 338 -55.94 -19.47 16.34
N PHE A 339 -55.46 -18.58 15.47
CA PHE A 339 -54.93 -18.95 14.16
C PHE A 339 -53.75 -19.92 14.28
N PHE A 340 -52.75 -19.62 15.11
CA PHE A 340 -51.60 -20.51 15.30
C PHE A 340 -51.95 -21.81 16.02
N GLU A 341 -52.91 -21.80 16.95
CA GLU A 341 -53.42 -23.02 17.59
C GLU A 341 -54.05 -23.98 16.57
N ASN A 342 -54.81 -23.46 15.60
CA ASN A 342 -55.36 -24.27 14.52
C ASN A 342 -54.26 -24.77 13.57
N ALA A 343 -53.26 -23.92 13.29
CA ALA A 343 -52.14 -24.25 12.41
C ALA A 343 -51.21 -25.34 12.96
N LEU A 344 -51.18 -25.58 14.28
CA LEU A 344 -50.33 -26.62 14.89
C LEU A 344 -50.62 -28.04 14.35
N ASN A 345 -51.86 -28.30 13.90
CA ASN A 345 -52.28 -29.62 13.41
C ASN A 345 -52.35 -29.69 11.86
N ASP A 346 -51.96 -28.62 11.16
CA ASP A 346 -51.97 -28.58 9.69
C ASP A 346 -50.66 -29.15 9.14
N GLU A 347 -50.76 -30.03 8.14
CA GLU A 347 -49.61 -30.69 7.50
C GLU A 347 -48.60 -29.70 6.92
N HIS A 348 -49.02 -28.51 6.49
CA HIS A 348 -48.13 -27.50 5.88
C HIS A 348 -47.25 -26.76 6.91
N PHE A 349 -47.60 -26.81 8.19
CA PHE A 349 -46.82 -26.19 9.27
C PHE A 349 -45.90 -27.17 9.98
N VAL A 350 -45.91 -28.45 9.60
CA VAL A 350 -45.00 -29.46 10.12
C VAL A 350 -43.61 -29.30 9.45
N PRO A 351 -42.55 -28.96 10.22
CA PRO A 351 -41.22 -28.76 9.64
C PRO A 351 -40.68 -30.05 9.01
N SER A 352 -40.36 -29.99 7.73
CA SER A 352 -39.75 -31.10 6.98
C SER A 352 -38.47 -30.63 6.28
N PRO A 353 -37.36 -30.43 7.04
CA PRO A 353 -36.12 -29.94 6.46
C PRO A 353 -35.61 -30.90 5.38
N GLU A 354 -35.44 -30.39 4.17
CA GLU A 354 -34.89 -31.18 3.07
C GLU A 354 -33.40 -31.46 3.32
N LYS A 355 -32.89 -32.62 2.86
CA LYS A 355 -31.47 -33.01 3.00
C LYS A 355 -30.48 -32.00 2.36
N SER A 356 -30.97 -31.10 1.52
CA SER A 356 -30.22 -30.02 0.88
C SER A 356 -29.94 -28.85 1.83
N GLU A 357 -30.72 -28.70 2.89
CA GLU A 357 -30.60 -27.62 3.86
C GLU A 357 -29.66 -28.03 5.00
N LYS A 358 -28.39 -27.62 4.89
CA LYS A 358 -27.41 -27.81 5.98
C LYS A 358 -27.95 -27.24 7.28
N SER A 359 -27.90 -28.02 8.35
CA SER A 359 -28.29 -27.57 9.69
C SER A 359 -27.43 -26.38 10.12
N PHE A 360 -27.96 -25.52 11.00
CA PHE A 360 -27.19 -24.41 11.58
C PHE A 360 -25.84 -24.90 12.15
N PHE A 361 -25.83 -26.05 12.82
CA PHE A 361 -24.61 -26.62 13.39
C PHE A 361 -23.61 -27.09 12.31
N GLU A 362 -24.10 -27.62 11.19
CA GLU A 362 -23.26 -28.02 10.06
C GLU A 362 -22.64 -26.81 9.37
N LYS A 363 -23.42 -25.73 9.18
CA LYS A 363 -22.92 -24.46 8.63
C LYS A 363 -21.82 -23.87 9.51
N VAL A 364 -22.00 -23.89 10.84
CA VAL A 364 -21.00 -23.41 11.79
C VAL A 364 -19.75 -24.30 11.76
N LYS A 365 -19.92 -25.63 11.74
CA LYS A 365 -18.80 -26.57 11.64
C LYS A 365 -17.96 -26.34 10.38
N ASP A 366 -18.60 -26.11 9.24
CA ASP A 366 -17.93 -25.80 7.98
C ASP A 366 -17.16 -24.45 8.00
N MET A 367 -17.53 -23.52 8.88
CA MET A 367 -16.79 -22.25 9.04
C MET A 367 -15.54 -22.39 9.91
N PHE A 368 -15.45 -23.43 10.75
CA PHE A 368 -14.32 -23.68 11.66
C PHE A 368 -13.44 -24.87 11.24
N SER A 369 -13.79 -25.55 10.14
CA SER A 369 -13.01 -26.61 9.50
C SER A 369 -12.23 -26.01 8.34
#